data_AF-A0A261BH15-F1
#
_entry.id   AF-A0A261BH15-F1
#
_cell.length_a   1.000
_cell.length_b   1.000
_cell.length_c   1.000
_cell.angle_alpha   90.00
_cell.angle_beta   90.00
_cell.angle_gamma   90.00
#
_symmetry.space_group_name_H-M   'P 1'
#
loop_
_entity.id
_entity.type
_entity.pdbx_description
1 polymer ?
#
loop_
_entity_poly.entity_id
_entity_poly.type
_entity_poly.pdbx_seq_one_letter_code
_entity_poly.pdbx_strand_id
1 'polypeptide(L)'
;MNLLQSLLIFLSFVAINAFFFFQVPLPDNFLPELNTLRQVYANTYNVSNMHKLNWSRALVDIVESLSEMRTFEPKPQKTWRYAKLESYETVIKTTKKAVDAYISKPFNYLSSMQELELLNPLQRFVGCSSGIGGHRLIVCLIGPVGNFTIFDMSGNSRKIPGSECHKRYQNEGGLCVANIKEEESYYGHPQDIFEDVNQIRKEYSKNFNVSNMHQLIWSDDLLKNLQNMVWNNGSGGARVTWRYVHLPTYIKISIESELSTFFNKTPLEKRLFIRSNSDTTLGSLEFLNPLQKFIACSRISNVPSLICLLGTEGKFTIFDSSGNSKEIPGSNCQKGYTNDSGVCVANKPEEESYFGRQLDFMSDVNKIRRRYAKEYRVPSMHELTWNNKLAEVLEPLDMTGLRAQSKKTWRFGALNTYDNIIYHIEADVSSFFEMNRTAKKLHIKNLSGHGTMYRLEFLNPLQKTIACGRKEDDGVTYVICLLGPEGNFTIFDTTFQSHAAAGSKCDEGYHDEDGLCSLQIPTQVPIIDYRKMANEEKNEATTGKPEPEPLFENHGNEISLSHLFIFLLAKLFLNI
;
A
#
# COMPACT_ATOMS: atom_id res chain seq x y z
N MET A 1 51.15 20.49 27.70
CA MET A 1 49.77 20.37 27.19
C MET A 1 49.12 19.19 27.90
N ASN A 2 48.04 19.42 28.65
CA ASN A 2 47.30 18.35 29.32
C ASN A 2 46.46 17.57 28.30
N LEU A 3 46.19 16.29 28.55
CA LEU A 3 45.44 15.37 27.67
C LEU A 3 44.08 15.99 27.24
N LEU A 4 43.47 16.79 28.11
CA LEU A 4 42.22 17.51 27.85
C LEU A 4 42.37 18.61 26.77
N GLN A 5 43.50 19.32 26.75
CA GLN A 5 43.80 20.30 25.71
C GLN A 5 44.08 19.63 24.36
N SER A 6 44.77 18.50 24.36
CA SER A 6 44.96 17.72 23.13
C SER A 6 43.65 17.14 22.59
N LEU A 7 42.74 16.70 23.47
CA LEU A 7 41.41 16.21 23.08
C LEU A 7 40.52 17.33 22.54
N LEU A 8 40.54 18.52 23.14
CA LEU A 8 39.80 19.69 22.64
C LEU A 8 40.32 20.18 21.29
N ILE A 9 41.65 20.14 21.08
CA ILE A 9 42.24 20.44 19.76
C ILE A 9 41.82 19.36 18.75
N PHE A 10 41.89 18.08 19.11
CA PHE A 10 41.48 16.99 18.21
C PHE A 10 39.99 17.05 17.88
N LEU A 11 39.11 17.35 18.84
CA LEU A 11 37.67 17.54 18.61
C LEU A 11 37.40 18.80 17.79
N SER A 12 38.19 19.86 17.94
CA SER A 12 38.09 21.04 17.08
C SER A 12 38.55 20.76 15.64
N PHE A 13 39.53 19.89 15.42
CA PHE A 13 39.94 19.46 14.08
C PHE A 13 39.00 18.41 13.46
N VAL A 14 38.39 17.54 14.26
CA VAL A 14 37.38 16.57 13.79
C VAL A 14 36.04 17.27 13.49
N ALA A 15 35.69 18.33 14.21
CA ALA A 15 34.52 19.15 13.91
C ALA A 15 34.69 20.05 12.67
N ILE A 16 35.92 20.32 12.22
CA ILE A 16 36.19 21.15 11.04
C ILE A 16 36.32 20.31 9.74
N ASN A 17 36.43 18.97 9.84
CA ASN A 17 36.43 18.08 8.66
C ASN A 17 35.07 17.45 8.33
N ALA A 18 34.00 17.90 8.99
CA ALA A 18 32.64 17.59 8.54
C ALA A 18 32.25 18.53 7.39
N PHE A 19 32.31 18.01 6.16
CA PHE A 19 31.45 18.44 5.04
C PHE A 19 31.48 19.94 4.67
N PHE A 20 32.65 20.49 4.32
CA PHE A 20 32.69 21.63 3.40
C PHE A 20 32.63 21.13 1.95
N PHE A 21 31.46 20.67 1.51
CA PHE A 21 31.15 20.76 0.09
C PHE A 21 30.94 22.25 -0.20
N PHE A 22 31.65 22.78 -1.20
CA PHE A 22 31.41 24.11 -1.74
C PHE A 22 30.01 24.14 -2.37
N GLN A 23 28.95 24.25 -1.57
CA GLN A 23 27.66 24.70 -2.04
C GLN A 23 27.83 26.16 -2.42
N VAL A 24 27.84 26.45 -3.73
CA VAL A 24 27.58 27.81 -4.19
C VAL A 24 26.17 28.15 -3.72
N PRO A 25 25.98 29.10 -2.78
CA PRO A 25 24.66 29.45 -2.31
C PRO A 25 23.83 29.90 -3.51
N LEU A 26 22.60 29.38 -3.61
CA LEU A 26 21.68 29.86 -4.62
C LEU A 26 21.49 31.36 -4.41
N PRO A 27 21.66 32.20 -5.44
CA PRO A 27 21.25 33.59 -5.31
C PRO A 27 19.75 33.64 -5.05
N ASP A 28 19.34 34.39 -4.02
CA ASP A 28 17.95 34.48 -3.57
C ASP A 28 16.97 34.85 -4.70
N ASN A 29 17.47 35.53 -5.75
CA ASN A 29 16.67 36.02 -6.86
C ASN A 29 16.57 35.08 -8.07
N PHE A 30 17.39 34.03 -8.18
CA PHE A 30 17.42 33.19 -9.39
C PHE A 30 16.06 32.55 -9.70
N LEU A 31 15.48 31.83 -8.74
CA LEU A 31 14.23 31.11 -8.94
C LEU A 31 13.01 32.05 -9.07
N PRO A 32 12.90 33.14 -8.26
CA PRO A 32 11.87 34.17 -8.48
C PRO A 32 11.93 34.78 -9.88
N GLU A 33 13.09 35.25 -10.34
CA GLU A 33 13.23 35.88 -11.66
C GLU A 33 12.94 34.91 -12.80
N LEU A 34 13.37 33.65 -12.67
CA LEU A 34 13.06 32.63 -13.67
C LEU A 34 11.56 32.37 -13.76
N ASN A 35 10.86 32.33 -12.64
CA ASN A 35 9.41 32.17 -12.63
C ASN A 35 8.68 33.40 -13.18
N THR A 36 9.17 34.61 -12.91
CA THR A 36 8.68 35.82 -13.59
C THR A 36 8.84 35.72 -15.10
N LEU A 37 10.00 35.24 -15.58
CA LEU A 37 10.21 35.00 -17.00
C LEU A 37 9.19 34.00 -17.56
N ARG A 38 9.00 32.86 -16.90
CA ARG A 38 8.01 31.83 -17.30
C ARG A 38 6.60 32.41 -17.38
N GLN A 39 6.19 33.23 -16.43
CA GLN A 39 4.89 33.90 -16.44
C GLN A 39 4.74 34.87 -17.61
N VAL A 40 5.78 35.67 -17.90
CA VAL A 40 5.80 36.57 -19.07
C VAL A 40 5.59 35.78 -20.36
N TYR A 41 6.32 34.68 -20.55
CA TYR A 41 6.16 33.84 -21.73
C TYR A 41 4.79 33.13 -21.77
N ALA A 42 4.27 32.70 -20.62
CA ALA A 42 2.94 32.10 -20.55
C ALA A 42 1.85 33.04 -21.07
N ASN A 43 1.89 34.30 -20.64
CA ASN A 43 0.95 35.33 -21.06
C ASN A 43 1.18 35.79 -22.50
N THR A 44 2.44 35.94 -22.91
CA THR A 44 2.79 36.40 -24.27
C THR A 44 2.35 35.39 -25.35
N TYR A 45 2.48 34.10 -25.07
CA TYR A 45 2.23 33.02 -26.03
C TYR A 45 1.00 32.16 -25.70
N ASN A 46 0.14 32.61 -24.79
CA ASN A 46 -1.09 31.90 -24.43
C ASN A 46 -0.84 30.43 -24.03
N VAL A 47 0.10 30.22 -23.12
CA VAL A 47 0.50 28.89 -22.64
C VAL A 47 -0.37 28.49 -21.45
N SER A 48 -1.30 27.57 -21.68
CA SER A 48 -2.28 27.14 -20.69
C SER A 48 -1.73 26.35 -19.51
N ASN A 49 -0.57 25.72 -19.68
CA ASN A 49 -0.03 24.75 -18.72
C ASN A 49 1.40 25.09 -18.25
N MET A 50 1.78 26.38 -18.25
CA MET A 50 3.10 26.79 -17.75
C MET A 50 3.15 26.72 -16.22
N HIS A 51 3.93 25.81 -15.66
CA HIS A 51 4.04 25.67 -14.20
C HIS A 51 5.12 26.56 -13.61
N LYS A 52 4.89 27.05 -12.40
CA LYS A 52 5.94 27.62 -11.55
C LYS A 52 6.93 26.53 -11.18
N LEU A 53 8.23 26.81 -11.34
CA LEU A 53 9.29 25.94 -10.89
C LEU A 53 9.49 26.07 -9.38
N ASN A 54 9.50 24.93 -8.70
CA ASN A 54 9.86 24.78 -7.31
C ASN A 54 11.28 24.25 -7.17
N TRP A 55 12.03 24.77 -6.19
CA TRP A 55 13.35 24.23 -5.89
C TRP A 55 13.24 22.81 -5.34
N SER A 56 14.03 21.88 -5.87
CA SER A 56 14.02 20.47 -5.46
C SER A 56 15.41 20.04 -5.00
N ARG A 57 15.56 19.81 -3.69
CA ARG A 57 16.80 19.25 -3.14
C ARG A 57 17.10 17.86 -3.71
N ALA A 58 16.07 17.06 -3.99
CA ALA A 58 16.24 15.76 -4.63
C ALA A 58 16.91 15.84 -6.01
N LEU A 59 16.56 16.85 -6.82
CA LEU A 59 17.25 17.08 -8.09
C LEU A 59 18.70 17.53 -7.89
N VAL A 60 18.98 18.30 -6.84
CA VAL A 60 20.35 18.69 -6.48
C VAL A 60 21.19 17.47 -6.08
N ASP A 61 20.64 16.60 -5.21
CA ASP A 61 21.31 15.35 -4.80
C ASP A 61 21.66 14.47 -6.01
N ILE A 62 20.76 14.41 -7.01
CA ILE A 62 21.03 13.71 -8.27
C ILE A 62 22.19 14.38 -9.03
N VAL A 63 22.22 15.70 -9.19
CA VAL A 63 23.36 16.39 -9.86
C VAL A 63 24.67 16.11 -9.15
N GLU A 64 24.69 16.24 -7.82
CA GLU A 64 25.87 16.03 -7.00
C GLU A 64 26.39 14.59 -7.17
N SER A 65 25.50 13.59 -7.13
CA SER A 65 25.89 12.18 -7.37
C SER A 65 26.45 11.92 -8.79
N LEU A 66 25.92 12.59 -9.81
CA LEU A 66 26.42 12.48 -11.18
C LEU A 66 27.78 13.15 -11.35
N SER A 67 28.07 14.20 -10.57
CA SER A 67 29.31 14.97 -10.65
C SER A 67 30.54 14.21 -10.13
N GLU A 68 30.33 13.20 -9.29
CA GLU A 68 31.41 12.32 -8.79
C GLU A 68 31.93 11.34 -9.86
N MET A 69 31.13 11.07 -10.90
CA MET A 69 31.52 10.25 -12.06
C MET A 69 32.26 11.14 -13.08
N ARG A 70 33.61 11.08 -13.10
CA ARG A 70 34.56 11.95 -13.85
C ARG A 70 34.35 12.15 -15.37
N THR A 71 33.29 11.62 -15.97
CA THR A 71 32.89 11.82 -17.38
C THR A 71 31.54 12.54 -17.43
N PHE A 72 31.54 13.88 -17.39
CA PHE A 72 30.34 14.65 -17.12
C PHE A 72 29.56 15.06 -18.40
N GLU A 73 28.69 14.17 -18.86
CA GLU A 73 27.55 14.53 -19.72
C GLU A 73 26.27 13.84 -19.20
N PRO A 74 25.43 14.55 -18.41
CA PRO A 74 24.14 14.03 -18.01
C PRO A 74 23.33 13.71 -19.27
N LYS A 75 22.83 12.49 -19.38
CA LYS A 75 21.84 12.16 -20.42
C LYS A 75 20.46 12.45 -19.85
N PRO A 76 19.55 13.09 -20.62
CA PRO A 76 18.18 13.28 -20.17
C PRO A 76 17.59 11.91 -19.83
N GLN A 77 16.97 11.82 -18.66
CA GLN A 77 16.35 10.58 -18.19
C GLN A 77 14.86 10.61 -18.48
N LYS A 78 14.17 9.50 -18.22
CA LYS A 78 12.69 9.45 -18.29
C LYS A 78 12.02 10.53 -17.42
N THR A 79 12.71 11.04 -16.41
CA THR A 79 12.13 11.80 -15.30
C THR A 79 12.74 13.20 -15.10
N TRP A 80 13.74 13.58 -15.90
CA TRP A 80 14.35 14.90 -15.84
C TRP A 80 15.16 15.21 -17.09
N ARG A 81 15.32 16.50 -17.35
CA ARG A 81 16.20 17.08 -18.37
C ARG A 81 17.25 17.94 -17.70
N TYR A 82 18.22 18.46 -18.45
CA TYR A 82 19.27 19.28 -17.88
C TYR A 82 19.59 20.49 -18.73
N ALA A 83 20.06 21.56 -18.08
CA ALA A 83 20.63 22.75 -18.70
C ALA A 83 21.99 23.04 -18.05
N LYS A 84 22.97 23.45 -18.87
CA LYS A 84 24.26 23.96 -18.38
C LYS A 84 24.20 25.48 -18.40
N LEU A 85 24.51 26.11 -17.28
CA LEU A 85 24.48 27.56 -17.10
C LEU A 85 25.89 28.08 -16.81
N GLU A 86 26.24 29.23 -17.39
CA GLU A 86 27.50 29.92 -17.09
C GLU A 86 27.46 30.60 -15.72
N SER A 87 26.32 31.21 -15.37
CA SER A 87 26.08 31.90 -14.11
C SER A 87 24.58 32.04 -13.87
N TYR A 88 24.15 32.06 -12.61
CA TYR A 88 22.78 32.42 -12.24
C TYR A 88 22.43 33.87 -12.59
N GLU A 89 23.41 34.78 -12.65
CA GLU A 89 23.17 36.20 -12.94
C GLU A 89 22.84 36.46 -14.41
N THR A 90 23.39 35.64 -15.32
CA THR A 90 23.25 35.85 -16.77
C THR A 90 22.14 35.00 -17.37
N VAL A 91 21.61 34.01 -16.63
CA VAL A 91 20.67 33.01 -17.14
C VAL A 91 19.41 33.61 -17.75
N ILE A 92 18.78 34.60 -17.11
CA ILE A 92 17.56 35.22 -17.65
C ILE A 92 17.83 35.87 -19.02
N LYS A 93 18.99 36.51 -19.16
CA LYS A 93 19.41 37.14 -20.41
C LYS A 93 19.77 36.09 -21.48
N THR A 94 20.46 35.02 -21.11
CA THR A 94 20.82 33.96 -22.08
C THR A 94 19.60 33.15 -22.50
N THR A 95 18.65 32.86 -21.59
CA THR A 95 17.37 32.23 -21.93
C THR A 95 16.57 33.07 -22.94
N LYS A 96 16.44 34.39 -22.73
CA LYS A 96 15.76 35.26 -23.71
C LYS A 96 16.41 35.20 -25.09
N LYS A 97 17.74 35.31 -25.15
CA LYS A 97 18.50 35.16 -26.40
C LYS A 97 18.30 33.80 -27.07
N ALA A 98 18.25 32.73 -26.28
CA ALA A 98 18.01 31.38 -26.77
C ALA A 98 16.62 31.26 -27.40
N VAL A 99 15.61 31.92 -26.81
CA VAL A 99 14.26 32.01 -27.41
C VAL A 99 14.28 32.76 -28.73
N ASP A 100 14.91 33.94 -28.79
CA ASP A 100 14.99 34.73 -30.02
C ASP A 100 15.66 33.94 -31.15
N ALA A 101 16.74 33.21 -30.82
CA ALA A 101 17.43 32.32 -31.74
C ALA A 101 16.53 31.16 -32.21
N TYR A 102 15.78 30.54 -31.30
CA TYR A 102 14.87 29.44 -31.61
C TYR A 102 13.70 29.88 -32.49
N ILE A 103 13.12 31.05 -32.23
CA ILE A 103 12.05 31.64 -33.05
C ILE A 103 12.58 31.94 -34.46
N SER A 104 13.79 32.50 -34.56
CA SER A 104 14.40 32.83 -35.84
C SER A 104 14.73 31.58 -36.67
N LYS A 105 15.23 30.53 -36.00
CA LYS A 105 15.57 29.26 -36.63
C LYS A 105 15.40 28.12 -35.63
N PRO A 106 14.28 27.36 -35.69
CA PRO A 106 14.06 26.23 -34.81
C PRO A 106 15.19 25.20 -34.94
N PHE A 107 15.67 24.72 -33.80
CA PHE A 107 16.71 23.70 -33.70
C PHE A 107 16.26 22.60 -32.74
N ASN A 108 16.85 21.41 -32.85
CA ASN A 108 16.55 20.31 -31.94
C ASN A 108 17.84 19.56 -31.61
N TYR A 109 18.27 19.67 -30.36
CA TYR A 109 19.42 18.93 -29.83
C TYR A 109 18.92 17.67 -29.12
N LEU A 110 19.51 16.52 -29.46
CA LEU A 110 19.07 15.21 -28.95
C LEU A 110 19.20 15.06 -27.42
N SER A 111 20.14 15.76 -26.78
CA SER A 111 20.47 15.59 -25.35
C SER A 111 19.91 16.70 -24.45
N SER A 112 20.00 17.96 -24.85
CA SER A 112 19.51 19.12 -24.06
C SER A 112 19.25 20.31 -24.98
N MET A 113 18.15 21.01 -24.74
CA MET A 113 17.81 22.28 -25.37
C MET A 113 18.43 23.49 -24.65
N GLN A 114 19.43 23.24 -23.79
CA GLN A 114 20.17 24.23 -23.01
C GLN A 114 19.21 25.11 -22.19
N GLU A 115 19.33 26.43 -22.26
CA GLU A 115 18.52 27.35 -21.45
C GLU A 115 17.02 27.31 -21.79
N LEU A 116 16.61 26.78 -22.95
CA LEU A 116 15.19 26.60 -23.28
C LEU A 116 14.51 25.54 -22.40
N GLU A 117 15.28 24.63 -21.79
CA GLU A 117 14.75 23.66 -20.84
C GLU A 117 14.08 24.34 -19.63
N LEU A 118 14.55 25.54 -19.27
CA LEU A 118 13.99 26.36 -18.20
C LEU A 118 12.62 26.95 -18.54
N LEU A 119 12.19 26.89 -19.81
CA LEU A 119 10.88 27.36 -20.29
C LEU A 119 9.94 26.22 -20.69
N ASN A 120 10.32 24.95 -20.46
CA ASN A 120 9.43 23.83 -20.72
C ASN A 120 8.21 23.89 -19.77
N PRO A 121 6.96 23.97 -20.30
CA PRO A 121 5.77 24.21 -19.49
C PRO A 121 5.39 23.04 -18.60
N LEU A 122 5.75 21.80 -18.97
CA LEU A 122 5.43 20.58 -18.21
C LEU A 122 6.35 20.37 -17.00
N GLN A 123 7.39 21.18 -16.85
CA GLN A 123 8.34 21.09 -15.75
C GLN A 123 7.85 21.88 -14.54
N ARG A 124 7.97 21.28 -13.36
CA ARG A 124 7.52 21.82 -12.07
C ARG A 124 8.64 21.98 -11.06
N PHE A 125 9.78 21.34 -11.27
CA PHE A 125 10.88 21.29 -10.33
C PHE A 125 12.20 21.63 -11.01
N VAL A 126 13.08 22.30 -10.28
CA VAL A 126 14.46 22.58 -10.69
C VAL A 126 15.40 22.35 -9.51
N GLY A 127 16.56 21.75 -9.76
CA GLY A 127 17.64 21.65 -8.79
C GLY A 127 18.96 21.76 -9.51
N CYS A 128 19.83 22.64 -9.04
CA CYS A 128 21.10 22.95 -9.67
C CYS A 128 22.26 22.74 -8.70
N SER A 129 23.40 22.30 -9.22
CA SER A 129 24.66 22.23 -8.48
C SER A 129 25.84 22.58 -9.38
N SER A 130 26.97 22.95 -8.78
CA SER A 130 28.21 23.22 -9.51
C SER A 130 28.84 21.91 -9.99
N GLY A 131 29.18 21.82 -11.29
CA GLY A 131 29.89 20.66 -11.81
C GLY A 131 31.32 20.57 -11.26
N ILE A 132 31.78 19.37 -10.89
CA ILE A 132 33.18 19.13 -10.52
C ILE A 132 33.99 18.93 -11.81
N GLY A 133 34.92 19.86 -12.09
CA GLY A 133 35.86 19.72 -13.21
C GLY A 133 36.33 21.03 -13.83
N GLY A 134 37.02 21.88 -13.05
CA GLY A 134 37.84 23.01 -13.55
C GLY A 134 37.10 24.19 -14.23
N HIS A 135 35.89 23.99 -14.73
CA HIS A 135 35.04 24.99 -15.33
C HIS A 135 33.88 25.32 -14.39
N ARG A 136 33.63 26.61 -14.14
CA ARG A 136 32.57 27.18 -13.29
C ARG A 136 31.14 26.95 -13.83
N LEU A 137 30.86 25.80 -14.45
CA LEU A 137 29.56 25.52 -15.05
C LEU A 137 28.58 25.02 -13.98
N ILE A 138 27.43 25.68 -13.90
CA ILE A 138 26.30 25.27 -13.08
C ILE A 138 25.47 24.30 -13.91
N VAL A 139 25.05 23.19 -13.31
CA VAL A 139 24.20 22.21 -13.98
C VAL A 139 22.88 22.15 -13.25
N CYS A 140 21.82 22.47 -13.97
CA CYS A 140 20.46 22.38 -13.49
C CYS A 140 19.79 21.14 -14.05
N LEU A 141 19.16 20.33 -13.21
CA LEU A 141 18.15 19.37 -13.63
C LEU A 141 16.78 20.01 -13.52
N ILE A 142 15.94 19.72 -14.51
CA ILE A 142 14.59 20.24 -14.63
C ILE A 142 13.66 19.04 -14.79
N GLY A 143 12.65 18.95 -13.92
CA GLY A 143 11.76 17.80 -13.83
C GLY A 143 10.30 18.18 -13.59
N PRO A 144 9.35 17.23 -13.67
CA PRO A 144 9.60 15.79 -13.68
C PRO A 144 9.63 15.14 -15.07
N VAL A 145 9.47 15.87 -16.18
CA VAL A 145 9.25 15.23 -17.49
C VAL A 145 10.58 15.07 -18.23
N GLY A 146 10.89 13.84 -18.67
CA GLY A 146 12.10 13.54 -19.45
C GLY A 146 12.10 14.04 -20.90
N ASN A 147 10.93 14.28 -21.48
CA ASN A 147 10.79 14.74 -22.86
C ASN A 147 10.82 16.28 -22.94
N PHE A 148 11.47 16.80 -23.99
CA PHE A 148 11.42 18.22 -24.27
C PHE A 148 10.09 18.58 -24.91
N THR A 149 9.45 19.61 -24.39
CA THR A 149 8.27 20.24 -24.96
C THR A 149 8.43 21.75 -24.83
N ILE A 150 8.11 22.46 -25.89
CA ILE A 150 8.03 23.92 -25.89
C ILE A 150 6.67 24.32 -26.46
N PHE A 151 6.14 25.43 -25.98
CA PHE A 151 4.86 25.98 -26.42
C PHE A 151 4.95 26.61 -27.81
N ASP A 152 3.80 26.81 -28.45
CA ASP A 152 3.72 27.47 -29.75
C ASP A 152 4.13 28.94 -29.64
N MET A 153 5.33 29.25 -30.16
CA MET A 153 5.88 30.60 -30.18
C MET A 153 5.40 31.45 -31.37
N SER A 154 4.48 30.96 -32.21
CA SER A 154 3.91 31.75 -33.31
C SER A 154 2.94 32.84 -32.84
N GLY A 155 2.48 32.77 -31.58
CA GLY A 155 1.48 33.69 -31.02
C GLY A 155 0.04 33.38 -31.45
N ASN A 156 -0.20 32.28 -32.18
CA ASN A 156 -1.53 31.91 -32.67
C ASN A 156 -2.36 31.08 -31.69
N SER A 157 -1.79 30.67 -30.56
CA SER A 157 -2.50 29.92 -29.52
C SER A 157 -3.70 30.73 -29.01
N ARG A 158 -4.88 30.11 -29.00
CA ARG A 158 -6.12 30.66 -28.44
C ARG A 158 -6.40 30.13 -27.03
N LYS A 159 -5.46 29.40 -26.45
CA LYS A 159 -5.63 28.87 -25.09
C LYS A 159 -5.55 30.01 -24.07
N ILE A 160 -6.09 29.79 -22.88
CA ILE A 160 -6.05 30.77 -21.80
C ILE A 160 -4.84 30.44 -20.90
N PRO A 161 -3.92 31.38 -20.64
CA PRO A 161 -2.81 31.16 -19.72
C PRO A 161 -3.26 30.59 -18.38
N GLY A 162 -2.61 29.52 -17.93
CA GLY A 162 -2.95 28.82 -16.68
C GLY A 162 -4.29 28.06 -16.66
N SER A 163 -4.96 27.85 -17.80
CA SER A 163 -6.23 27.10 -17.82
C SER A 163 -6.08 25.57 -17.75
N GLU A 164 -4.88 25.04 -17.96
CA GLU A 164 -4.59 23.60 -17.99
C GLU A 164 -3.53 23.25 -16.93
N CYS A 165 -3.72 23.74 -15.71
CA CYS A 165 -2.82 23.43 -14.60
C CYS A 165 -2.91 21.97 -14.16
N HIS A 166 -1.76 21.42 -13.72
CA HIS A 166 -1.72 20.12 -13.09
C HIS A 166 -2.63 20.09 -11.85
N LYS A 167 -3.12 18.91 -11.50
CA LYS A 167 -3.90 18.70 -10.27
C LYS A 167 -3.15 19.24 -9.04
N ARG A 168 -3.86 19.91 -8.12
CA ARG A 168 -3.32 20.70 -6.99
C ARG A 168 -2.54 21.98 -7.36
N TYR A 169 -2.65 22.44 -8.59
CA TYR A 169 -2.14 23.75 -9.00
C TYR A 169 -3.30 24.63 -9.43
N GLN A 170 -3.19 25.91 -9.13
CA GLN A 170 -4.14 26.94 -9.50
C GLN A 170 -3.47 27.99 -10.39
N ASN A 171 -4.30 28.69 -11.15
CA ASN A 171 -3.84 29.77 -12.01
C ASN A 171 -3.57 31.03 -11.18
N GLU A 172 -2.33 31.52 -11.19
CA GLU A 172 -1.95 32.82 -10.65
C GLU A 172 -1.32 33.66 -11.76
N GLY A 173 -2.13 34.56 -12.35
CA GLY A 173 -1.66 35.49 -13.38
C GLY A 173 -1.09 34.81 -14.63
N GLY A 174 -1.65 33.67 -15.02
CA GLY A 174 -1.24 32.89 -16.19
C GLY A 174 -0.19 31.80 -15.91
N LEU A 175 0.28 31.69 -14.67
CA LEU A 175 1.22 30.65 -14.23
C LEU A 175 0.51 29.65 -13.32
N CYS A 176 0.77 28.36 -13.50
CA CYS A 176 0.25 27.31 -12.63
C CYS A 176 1.11 27.19 -11.37
N VAL A 177 0.52 27.54 -10.22
CA VAL A 177 1.19 27.58 -8.91
C VAL A 177 0.58 26.54 -7.99
N ALA A 178 1.42 25.83 -7.23
CA ALA A 178 0.96 24.80 -6.30
C ALA A 178 0.08 25.40 -5.20
N ASN A 179 -1.04 24.74 -4.90
CA ASN A 179 -1.97 25.17 -3.86
C ASN A 179 -1.32 25.15 -2.47
N ILE A 180 -0.51 24.12 -2.20
CA ILE A 180 0.28 23.95 -0.97
C ILE A 180 1.69 23.53 -1.39
N LYS A 181 2.67 24.41 -1.20
CA LYS A 181 4.02 24.22 -1.75
C LYS A 181 4.77 23.09 -1.03
N GLU A 182 4.52 22.93 0.26
CA GLU A 182 5.20 22.00 1.16
C GLU A 182 4.84 20.54 0.88
N GLU A 183 3.67 20.31 0.27
CA GLU A 183 3.21 18.97 -0.12
C GLU A 183 3.77 18.52 -1.49
N GLU A 184 4.33 19.44 -2.28
CA GLU A 184 4.82 19.13 -3.61
C GLU A 184 6.26 18.57 -3.58
N SER A 185 6.45 17.46 -4.29
CA SER A 185 7.71 16.74 -4.37
C SER A 185 8.03 16.37 -5.82
N TYR A 186 9.32 16.43 -6.18
CA TYR A 186 9.82 15.98 -7.48
C TYR A 186 9.43 14.52 -7.79
N TYR A 187 9.34 13.69 -6.75
CA TYR A 187 8.98 12.28 -6.89
C TYR A 187 7.47 12.05 -7.08
N GLY A 188 6.65 13.08 -6.94
CA GLY A 188 5.18 13.01 -6.97
C GLY A 188 4.55 12.86 -5.58
N HIS A 189 3.22 12.95 -5.54
CA HIS A 189 2.42 12.84 -4.32
C HIS A 189 1.66 11.49 -4.30
N PRO A 190 1.67 10.71 -3.20
CA PRO A 190 1.01 9.41 -3.15
C PRO A 190 -0.47 9.40 -3.58
N GLN A 191 -1.26 10.40 -3.19
CA GLN A 191 -2.66 10.53 -3.65
C GLN A 191 -2.80 10.65 -5.17
N ASP A 192 -1.87 11.27 -5.90
CA ASP A 192 -2.00 11.32 -7.36
C ASP A 192 -1.87 9.94 -7.97
N ILE A 193 -0.92 9.16 -7.47
CA ILE A 193 -0.69 7.80 -7.95
C ILE A 193 -1.90 6.94 -7.68
N PHE A 194 -2.44 7.05 -6.47
CA PHE A 194 -3.63 6.34 -6.07
C PHE A 194 -4.80 6.60 -7.04
N GLU A 195 -5.05 7.87 -7.36
CA GLU A 195 -6.14 8.24 -8.25
C GLU A 195 -5.87 7.87 -9.71
N ASP A 196 -4.69 8.18 -10.24
CA ASP A 196 -4.37 7.91 -11.65
C ASP A 196 -4.23 6.41 -11.92
N VAL A 197 -3.71 5.62 -10.98
CA VAL A 197 -3.69 4.15 -11.10
C VAL A 197 -5.11 3.61 -11.16
N ASN A 198 -6.01 4.11 -10.32
CA ASN A 198 -7.42 3.70 -10.36
C ASN A 198 -8.09 4.10 -11.68
N GLN A 199 -7.76 5.27 -12.22
CA GLN A 199 -8.22 5.70 -13.53
C GLN A 199 -7.66 4.81 -14.66
N ILE A 200 -6.37 4.49 -14.62
CA ILE A 200 -5.72 3.55 -15.55
C ILE A 200 -6.40 2.18 -15.48
N ARG A 201 -6.66 1.65 -14.27
CA ARG A 201 -7.38 0.37 -14.09
C ARG A 201 -8.77 0.40 -14.72
N LYS A 202 -9.50 1.51 -14.58
CA LYS A 202 -10.82 1.71 -15.20
C LYS A 202 -10.74 1.73 -16.73
N GLU A 203 -9.76 2.43 -17.30
CA GLU A 203 -9.53 2.48 -18.74
C GLU A 203 -9.18 1.09 -19.30
N TYR A 204 -8.22 0.40 -18.69
CA TYR A 204 -7.80 -0.93 -19.13
C TYR A 204 -8.88 -1.99 -18.92
N SER A 205 -9.69 -1.89 -17.87
CA SER A 205 -10.84 -2.77 -17.67
C SER A 205 -11.81 -2.72 -18.85
N LYS A 206 -12.13 -1.51 -19.33
CA LYS A 206 -12.99 -1.31 -20.50
C LYS A 206 -12.33 -1.75 -21.80
N ASN A 207 -11.06 -1.38 -21.99
CA ASN A 207 -10.33 -1.69 -23.23
C ASN A 207 -10.14 -3.20 -23.45
N PHE A 208 -10.04 -3.97 -22.37
CA PHE A 208 -9.76 -5.41 -22.43
C PHE A 208 -10.89 -6.29 -21.88
N ASN A 209 -12.07 -5.71 -21.62
CA ASN A 209 -13.24 -6.44 -21.11
C ASN A 209 -12.91 -7.27 -19.86
N VAL A 210 -12.42 -6.61 -18.80
CA VAL A 210 -12.00 -7.28 -17.57
C VAL A 210 -13.15 -7.34 -16.57
N SER A 211 -13.74 -8.52 -16.37
CA SER A 211 -14.94 -8.64 -15.53
C SER A 211 -14.70 -8.47 -14.03
N ASN A 212 -13.46 -8.59 -13.54
CA ASN A 212 -13.14 -8.60 -12.11
C ASN A 212 -12.04 -7.60 -11.70
N MET A 213 -11.90 -6.48 -12.41
CA MET A 213 -10.92 -5.43 -12.06
C MET A 213 -11.38 -4.66 -10.83
N HIS A 214 -10.70 -4.78 -9.69
CA HIS A 214 -11.06 -4.03 -8.48
C HIS A 214 -10.51 -2.61 -8.49
N GLN A 215 -11.22 -1.64 -7.92
CA GLN A 215 -10.62 -0.37 -7.55
C GLN A 215 -9.67 -0.62 -6.36
N LEU A 216 -8.50 0.00 -6.39
CA LEU A 216 -7.58 -0.03 -5.26
C LEU A 216 -8.08 0.92 -4.16
N ILE A 217 -7.90 0.50 -2.91
CA ILE A 217 -8.20 1.23 -1.68
C ILE A 217 -6.88 1.52 -0.97
N TRP A 218 -6.72 2.72 -0.43
CA TRP A 218 -5.52 3.05 0.35
C TRP A 218 -5.46 2.20 1.62
N SER A 219 -4.29 1.67 1.98
CA SER A 219 -4.10 0.82 3.15
C SER A 219 -2.97 1.30 4.05
N ASP A 220 -3.32 1.76 5.26
CA ASP A 220 -2.34 2.13 6.28
C ASP A 220 -1.58 0.90 6.82
N ASP A 221 -2.21 -0.28 6.80
CA ASP A 221 -1.55 -1.55 7.12
C ASP A 221 -0.40 -1.83 6.13
N LEU A 222 -0.63 -1.64 4.83
CA LEU A 222 0.42 -1.75 3.81
C LEU A 222 1.48 -0.65 3.94
N LEU A 223 1.08 0.57 4.31
CA LEU A 223 2.01 1.67 4.53
C LEU A 223 2.96 1.37 5.70
N LYS A 224 2.44 0.84 6.80
CA LYS A 224 3.23 0.40 7.95
C LYS A 224 4.21 -0.71 7.56
N ASN A 225 3.74 -1.70 6.80
CA ASN A 225 4.60 -2.77 6.26
C ASN A 225 5.73 -2.20 5.38
N LEU A 226 5.42 -1.21 4.54
CA LEU A 226 6.38 -0.54 3.67
C LEU A 226 7.47 0.21 4.47
N GLN A 227 7.08 0.91 5.53
CA GLN A 227 7.98 1.70 6.37
C GLN A 227 8.93 0.85 7.22
N ASN A 228 8.46 -0.31 7.69
CA ASN A 228 9.24 -1.21 8.54
C ASN A 228 10.18 -2.15 7.76
N MET A 229 10.15 -2.10 6.42
CA MET A 229 10.85 -3.04 5.58
C MET A 229 12.36 -2.79 5.48
N VAL A 230 13.16 -3.83 5.72
CA VAL A 230 14.60 -3.82 5.41
C VAL A 230 14.82 -4.27 3.96
N TRP A 231 15.13 -3.30 3.09
CA TRP A 231 15.25 -3.52 1.64
C TRP A 231 16.47 -4.34 1.19
N ASN A 232 17.43 -4.56 2.08
CA ASN A 232 18.73 -5.16 1.74
C ASN A 232 18.69 -6.70 1.60
N ASN A 233 17.64 -7.37 2.09
CA ASN A 233 17.53 -8.85 2.12
C ASN A 233 16.20 -9.36 1.55
N GLY A 234 15.73 -8.75 0.46
CA GLY A 234 14.72 -9.36 -0.40
C GLY A 234 13.44 -9.77 0.32
N SER A 235 12.50 -8.84 0.46
CA SER A 235 11.12 -9.12 0.03
C SER A 235 10.44 -10.36 0.63
N GLY A 236 10.72 -10.75 1.88
CA GLY A 236 10.19 -11.99 2.48
C GLY A 236 8.65 -12.06 2.54
N GLY A 237 7.99 -10.91 2.70
CA GLY A 237 6.54 -10.78 2.58
C GLY A 237 6.04 -10.50 1.15
N ALA A 238 6.92 -10.02 0.26
CA ALA A 238 6.53 -9.79 -1.12
C ALA A 238 6.30 -11.14 -1.78
N ARG A 239 5.31 -11.20 -2.66
CA ARG A 239 4.88 -12.42 -3.37
C ARG A 239 4.13 -13.44 -2.52
N VAL A 240 3.89 -13.12 -1.25
CA VAL A 240 3.01 -13.90 -0.38
C VAL A 240 1.62 -13.26 -0.34
N THR A 241 1.53 -12.00 0.08
CA THR A 241 0.24 -11.26 0.17
C THR A 241 0.29 -9.85 -0.37
N TRP A 242 1.40 -9.47 -0.99
CA TRP A 242 1.50 -8.20 -1.68
C TRP A 242 2.61 -8.25 -2.73
N ARG A 243 2.51 -7.36 -3.72
CA ARG A 243 3.54 -7.08 -4.73
C ARG A 243 3.98 -5.63 -4.61
N TYR A 244 5.01 -5.25 -5.36
CA TYR A 244 5.55 -3.90 -5.27
C TYR A 244 5.93 -3.33 -6.63
N VAL A 245 5.93 -2.00 -6.72
CA VAL A 245 6.39 -1.22 -7.86
C VAL A 245 7.43 -0.22 -7.41
N HIS A 246 8.56 -0.17 -8.11
CA HIS A 246 9.53 0.92 -7.97
C HIS A 246 9.27 1.97 -9.05
N LEU A 247 9.02 3.21 -8.60
CA LEU A 247 8.85 4.36 -9.46
C LEU A 247 10.00 5.35 -9.18
N PRO A 248 10.99 5.48 -10.09
CA PRO A 248 12.07 6.46 -9.94
C PRO A 248 11.54 7.88 -9.72
N THR A 249 10.46 8.22 -10.44
CA THR A 249 9.54 9.30 -10.13
C THR A 249 8.15 8.90 -10.58
N TYR A 250 7.13 9.56 -10.03
CA TYR A 250 5.78 9.37 -10.50
C TYR A 250 5.35 10.39 -11.56
N ILE A 251 4.96 9.87 -12.72
CA ILE A 251 4.26 10.60 -13.80
C ILE A 251 3.31 9.60 -14.46
N LYS A 252 2.02 9.93 -14.57
CA LYS A 252 1.01 9.07 -15.22
C LYS A 252 1.45 8.58 -16.60
N ILE A 253 1.96 9.49 -17.43
CA ILE A 253 2.43 9.22 -18.80
C ILE A 253 3.54 8.16 -18.83
N SER A 254 4.43 8.12 -17.83
CA SER A 254 5.49 7.11 -17.77
C SER A 254 4.94 5.72 -17.51
N ILE A 255 3.94 5.60 -16.64
CA ILE A 255 3.21 4.35 -16.38
C ILE A 255 2.52 3.90 -17.67
N GLU A 256 1.74 4.79 -18.30
CA GLU A 256 1.02 4.50 -19.54
C GLU A 256 1.96 4.07 -20.68
N SER A 257 3.13 4.71 -20.81
CA SER A 257 4.14 4.36 -21.81
C SER A 257 4.74 2.96 -21.58
N GLU A 258 5.03 2.61 -20.33
CA GLU A 258 5.52 1.28 -19.97
C GLU A 258 4.46 0.20 -20.25
N LEU A 259 3.21 0.47 -19.87
CA LEU A 259 2.08 -0.41 -20.18
C LEU A 259 1.91 -0.59 -21.69
N SER A 260 1.88 0.51 -22.47
CA SER A 260 1.77 0.46 -23.93
C SER A 260 2.89 -0.39 -24.55
N THR A 261 4.13 -0.22 -24.06
CA THR A 261 5.29 -1.02 -24.50
C THR A 261 5.07 -2.52 -24.26
N PHE A 262 4.46 -2.90 -23.12
CA PHE A 262 4.11 -4.29 -22.86
C PHE A 262 2.97 -4.78 -23.74
N PHE A 263 1.89 -4.01 -23.89
CA PHE A 263 0.72 -4.44 -24.66
C PHE A 263 0.97 -4.53 -26.17
N ASN A 264 1.97 -3.82 -26.70
CA ASN A 264 2.43 -3.91 -28.08
C ASN A 264 3.27 -5.17 -28.38
N LYS A 265 3.67 -5.93 -27.36
CA LYS A 265 4.41 -7.19 -27.54
C LYS A 265 3.53 -8.30 -28.14
N THR A 266 4.16 -9.23 -28.84
CA THR A 266 3.50 -10.45 -29.30
C THR A 266 3.02 -11.31 -28.12
N PRO A 267 2.04 -12.20 -28.31
CA PRO A 267 1.57 -13.10 -27.24
C PRO A 267 2.69 -13.95 -26.61
N LEU A 268 3.68 -14.38 -27.39
CA LEU A 268 4.82 -15.15 -26.89
C LEU A 268 5.72 -14.29 -26.00
N GLU A 269 6.07 -13.09 -26.45
CA GLU A 269 6.89 -12.15 -25.69
C GLU A 269 6.20 -11.73 -24.38
N LYS A 270 4.88 -11.51 -24.38
CA LYS A 270 4.11 -11.23 -23.16
C LYS A 270 4.24 -12.35 -22.14
N ARG A 271 4.07 -13.61 -22.57
CA ARG A 271 4.21 -14.79 -21.68
C ARG A 271 5.63 -14.93 -21.15
N LEU A 272 6.64 -14.75 -22.00
CA LEU A 272 8.05 -14.82 -21.59
C LEU A 272 8.41 -13.70 -20.61
N PHE A 273 7.92 -12.49 -20.85
CA PHE A 273 8.12 -11.35 -19.95
C PHE A 273 7.52 -11.61 -18.57
N ILE A 274 6.26 -12.06 -18.50
CA ILE A 274 5.60 -12.36 -17.23
C ILE A 274 6.32 -13.50 -16.50
N ARG A 275 6.64 -14.59 -17.20
CA ARG A 275 7.31 -15.75 -16.60
C ARG A 275 8.71 -15.42 -16.07
N SER A 276 9.46 -14.59 -16.77
CA SER A 276 10.84 -14.25 -16.37
C SER A 276 10.89 -13.30 -15.18
N ASN A 277 9.81 -12.58 -14.90
CA ASN A 277 9.74 -11.56 -13.85
C ASN A 277 8.65 -11.87 -12.80
N SER A 278 8.03 -13.06 -12.84
CA SER A 278 6.98 -13.46 -11.88
C SER A 278 7.51 -13.50 -10.45
N ASP A 279 8.82 -13.72 -10.31
CA ASP A 279 9.54 -13.79 -9.06
C ASP A 279 10.22 -12.44 -8.73
N THR A 280 9.83 -11.33 -9.35
CA THR A 280 10.28 -9.97 -9.01
C THR A 280 9.13 -8.98 -9.21
N THR A 281 9.40 -7.68 -9.28
CA THR A 281 8.39 -6.72 -9.77
C THR A 281 8.25 -6.81 -11.29
N LEU A 282 7.02 -6.65 -11.79
CA LEU A 282 6.70 -6.45 -13.21
C LEU A 282 6.58 -4.96 -13.58
N GLY A 283 7.09 -4.07 -12.73
CA GLY A 283 7.07 -2.62 -12.94
C GLY A 283 5.63 -2.10 -12.95
N SER A 284 5.32 -1.22 -13.90
CA SER A 284 4.00 -0.59 -14.01
C SER A 284 2.86 -1.60 -14.24
N LEU A 285 3.16 -2.80 -14.73
CA LEU A 285 2.15 -3.83 -14.97
C LEU A 285 1.50 -4.36 -13.68
N GLU A 286 2.19 -4.27 -12.54
CA GLU A 286 1.65 -4.68 -11.23
C GLU A 286 0.35 -3.92 -10.87
N PHE A 287 0.23 -2.67 -11.31
CA PHE A 287 -0.96 -1.84 -11.13
C PHE A 287 -2.20 -2.37 -11.86
N LEU A 288 -2.04 -3.28 -12.83
CA LEU A 288 -3.13 -3.86 -13.62
C LEU A 288 -3.55 -5.25 -13.16
N ASN A 289 -3.02 -5.77 -12.06
CA ASN A 289 -3.48 -7.05 -11.53
C ASN A 289 -4.91 -6.89 -10.98
N PRO A 290 -5.91 -7.58 -11.56
CA PRO A 290 -7.32 -7.35 -11.25
C PRO A 290 -7.71 -7.81 -9.83
N LEU A 291 -6.93 -8.70 -9.22
CA LEU A 291 -7.19 -9.22 -7.87
C LEU A 291 -6.57 -8.38 -6.75
N GLN A 292 -5.74 -7.39 -7.08
CA GLN A 292 -5.26 -6.41 -6.10
C GLN A 292 -6.41 -5.45 -5.76
N LYS A 293 -6.60 -5.21 -4.46
CA LYS A 293 -7.64 -4.37 -3.86
C LYS A 293 -7.08 -3.23 -3.01
N PHE A 294 -5.81 -3.30 -2.61
CA PHE A 294 -5.18 -2.33 -1.73
C PHE A 294 -3.88 -1.81 -2.31
N ILE A 295 -3.57 -0.56 -1.97
CA ILE A 295 -2.31 0.09 -2.33
C ILE A 295 -1.83 0.99 -1.19
N ALA A 296 -0.51 1.06 -1.04
CA ALA A 296 0.13 2.10 -0.24
C ALA A 296 1.43 2.50 -0.93
N CYS A 297 1.70 3.79 -1.00
CA CYS A 297 2.92 4.31 -1.60
C CYS A 297 3.67 5.19 -0.61
N SER A 298 4.98 5.03 -0.51
CA SER A 298 5.82 5.89 0.31
C SER A 298 7.23 5.98 -0.23
N ARG A 299 7.91 7.06 0.17
CA ARG A 299 9.33 7.22 -0.07
C ARG A 299 10.09 6.57 1.08
N ILE A 300 11.16 5.88 0.74
CA ILE A 300 12.01 5.21 1.71
C ILE A 300 13.33 5.97 1.72
N SER A 301 13.78 6.42 2.90
CA SER A 301 14.89 7.38 3.03
C SER A 301 16.19 6.94 2.34
N ASN A 302 16.39 5.62 2.20
CA ASN A 302 17.59 5.03 1.58
C ASN A 302 17.43 4.66 0.10
N VAL A 303 16.27 4.91 -0.51
CA VAL A 303 16.00 4.60 -1.92
C VAL A 303 15.50 5.87 -2.62
N PRO A 304 16.17 6.38 -3.66
CA PRO A 304 15.75 7.57 -4.40
C PRO A 304 14.59 7.27 -5.36
N SER A 305 13.60 6.50 -4.91
CA SER A 305 12.41 6.12 -5.67
C SER A 305 11.21 6.09 -4.74
N LEU A 306 10.04 6.37 -5.31
CA LEU A 306 8.78 6.06 -4.65
C LEU A 306 8.48 4.57 -4.81
N ILE A 307 8.05 3.93 -3.73
CA ILE A 307 7.70 2.51 -3.73
C ILE A 307 6.22 2.40 -3.41
N CYS A 308 5.51 1.61 -4.20
CA CYS A 308 4.11 1.26 -3.95
C CYS A 308 4.00 -0.23 -3.65
N LEU A 309 3.31 -0.60 -2.57
CA LEU A 309 2.87 -1.97 -2.30
C LEU A 309 1.43 -2.15 -2.80
N LEU A 310 1.14 -3.33 -3.32
CA LEU A 310 -0.16 -3.73 -3.87
C LEU A 310 -0.59 -5.02 -3.18
N GLY A 311 -1.76 -5.04 -2.56
CA GLY A 311 -2.32 -6.20 -1.85
C GLY A 311 -3.73 -6.55 -2.33
N THR A 312 -4.27 -7.74 -2.07
CA THR A 312 -3.83 -8.76 -1.10
C THR A 312 -3.11 -9.96 -1.73
N GLU A 313 -2.82 -9.91 -3.04
CA GLU A 313 -2.27 -11.05 -3.76
C GLU A 313 -0.76 -11.00 -3.88
N GLY A 314 -0.09 -12.07 -3.43
CA GLY A 314 1.32 -12.27 -3.70
C GLY A 314 1.59 -12.66 -5.14
N LYS A 315 0.71 -13.42 -5.78
CA LYS A 315 0.91 -13.89 -7.15
C LYS A 315 0.47 -12.83 -8.16
N PHE A 316 1.27 -12.63 -9.20
CA PHE A 316 0.86 -11.80 -10.31
C PHE A 316 -0.10 -12.56 -11.24
N THR A 317 -1.25 -11.94 -11.52
CA THR A 317 -2.20 -12.40 -12.53
C THR A 317 -2.53 -11.23 -13.46
N ILE A 318 -2.69 -11.55 -14.74
CA ILE A 318 -3.13 -10.59 -15.77
C ILE A 318 -4.37 -11.14 -16.46
N PHE A 319 -5.26 -10.25 -16.87
CA PHE A 319 -6.44 -10.58 -17.66
C PHE A 319 -6.07 -10.95 -19.11
N ASP A 320 -7.04 -11.47 -19.86
CA ASP A 320 -6.88 -11.73 -21.29
C ASP A 320 -6.65 -10.42 -22.05
N SER A 321 -5.41 -10.24 -22.54
CA SER A 321 -4.99 -9.06 -23.30
C SER A 321 -4.97 -9.30 -24.82
N SER A 322 -5.60 -10.37 -25.30
CA SER A 322 -5.71 -10.69 -26.73
C SER A 322 -6.74 -9.82 -27.48
N GLY A 323 -7.61 -9.12 -26.76
CA GLY A 323 -8.73 -8.37 -27.32
C GLY A 323 -9.95 -9.22 -27.68
N ASN A 324 -9.93 -10.53 -27.38
CA ASN A 324 -11.02 -11.45 -27.70
C ASN A 324 -11.98 -11.74 -26.53
N SER A 325 -11.71 -11.18 -25.35
CA SER A 325 -12.58 -11.32 -24.18
C SER A 325 -13.98 -10.80 -24.50
N LYS A 326 -15.00 -11.64 -24.25
CA LYS A 326 -16.43 -11.30 -24.36
C LYS A 326 -17.06 -11.02 -23.00
N GLU A 327 -16.24 -10.99 -21.96
CA GLU A 327 -16.69 -10.64 -20.60
C GLU A 327 -17.21 -9.20 -20.55
N ILE A 328 -18.03 -8.90 -19.56
CA ILE A 328 -18.53 -7.54 -19.35
C ILE A 328 -17.68 -6.89 -18.26
N PRO A 329 -17.07 -5.70 -18.48
CA PRO A 329 -16.33 -5.01 -17.44
C PRO A 329 -17.09 -4.92 -16.11
N GLY A 330 -16.47 -5.37 -15.02
CA GLY A 330 -17.06 -5.38 -13.69
C GLY A 330 -18.23 -6.36 -13.47
N SER A 331 -18.48 -7.35 -14.34
CA SER A 331 -19.57 -8.32 -14.13
C SER A 331 -19.26 -9.42 -13.11
N ASN A 332 -18.01 -9.59 -12.72
CA ASN A 332 -17.53 -10.66 -11.83
C ASN A 332 -16.85 -10.08 -10.58
N CYS A 333 -17.52 -9.14 -9.93
CA CYS A 333 -17.05 -8.55 -8.68
C CYS A 333 -17.16 -9.51 -7.50
N GLN A 334 -16.18 -9.44 -6.60
CA GLN A 334 -16.18 -10.24 -5.36
C GLN A 334 -17.31 -9.81 -4.41
N LYS A 335 -17.62 -10.68 -3.45
CA LYS A 335 -18.62 -10.40 -2.41
C LYS A 335 -18.27 -9.09 -1.66
N GLY A 336 -19.25 -8.19 -1.55
CA GLY A 336 -19.06 -6.88 -0.92
C GLY A 336 -18.58 -5.78 -1.89
N TYR A 337 -18.42 -6.10 -3.18
CA TYR A 337 -18.08 -5.16 -4.22
C TYR A 337 -19.20 -5.09 -5.27
N THR A 338 -19.38 -3.91 -5.87
CA THR A 338 -20.33 -3.70 -6.96
C THR A 338 -19.65 -3.07 -8.15
N ASN A 339 -20.27 -3.22 -9.33
CA ASN A 339 -19.77 -2.62 -10.54
C ASN A 339 -20.04 -1.12 -10.53
N ASP A 340 -18.98 -0.31 -10.56
CA ASP A 340 -19.03 1.08 -10.97
C ASP A 340 -18.27 1.24 -12.29
N SER A 341 -19.00 1.50 -13.36
CA SER A 341 -18.42 1.94 -14.62
C SER A 341 -17.35 1.00 -15.18
N GLY A 342 -17.46 -0.31 -14.95
CA GLY A 342 -16.54 -1.34 -15.43
C GLY A 342 -15.45 -1.75 -14.44
N VAL A 343 -15.46 -1.23 -13.21
CA VAL A 343 -14.55 -1.67 -12.12
C VAL A 343 -15.35 -2.07 -10.88
N CYS A 344 -14.80 -3.00 -10.10
CA CYS A 344 -15.39 -3.48 -8.87
C CYS A 344 -14.99 -2.57 -7.71
N VAL A 345 -15.96 -1.84 -7.17
CA VAL A 345 -15.79 -0.87 -6.08
C VAL A 345 -16.40 -1.44 -4.81
N ALA A 346 -15.73 -1.26 -3.67
CA ALA A 346 -16.23 -1.73 -2.38
C ALA A 346 -17.53 -1.00 -2.02
N ASN A 347 -18.53 -1.76 -1.55
CA ASN A 347 -19.80 -1.18 -1.11
C ASN A 347 -19.64 -0.30 0.13
N LYS A 348 -18.65 -0.61 0.95
CA LYS A 348 -18.29 0.07 2.20
C LYS A 348 -16.77 0.08 2.36
N PRO A 349 -16.05 0.99 1.67
CA PRO A 349 -14.59 0.99 1.66
C PRO A 349 -13.97 1.13 3.06
N GLU A 350 -14.67 1.77 3.99
CA GLU A 350 -14.27 1.91 5.41
C GLU A 350 -14.30 0.60 6.20
N GLU A 351 -15.07 -0.40 5.77
CA GLU A 351 -15.09 -1.75 6.37
C GLU A 351 -14.07 -2.70 5.71
N GLU A 352 -13.43 -2.28 4.62
CA GLU A 352 -12.42 -3.08 3.92
C GLU A 352 -11.06 -2.96 4.62
N SER A 353 -10.34 -4.08 4.70
CA SER A 353 -9.05 -4.15 5.37
C SER A 353 -8.10 -4.99 4.53
N TYR A 354 -6.81 -4.61 4.49
CA TYR A 354 -5.78 -5.37 3.80
C TYR A 354 -5.67 -6.82 4.31
N PHE A 355 -5.97 -7.04 5.60
CA PHE A 355 -6.00 -8.39 6.15
C PHE A 355 -7.30 -9.14 5.85
N GLY A 356 -8.25 -8.55 5.13
CA GLY A 356 -9.58 -9.09 4.86
C GLY A 356 -10.56 -8.96 6.04
N ARG A 357 -11.79 -9.46 5.85
CA ARG A 357 -12.84 -9.45 6.87
C ARG A 357 -12.96 -10.80 7.57
N GLN A 358 -12.93 -10.77 8.90
CA GLN A 358 -13.08 -11.97 9.73
C GLN A 358 -14.39 -12.71 9.46
N LEU A 359 -15.49 -12.00 9.23
CA LEU A 359 -16.79 -12.61 8.95
C LEU A 359 -16.80 -13.43 7.65
N ASP A 360 -16.14 -12.92 6.59
CA ASP A 360 -16.02 -13.67 5.34
C ASP A 360 -15.11 -14.88 5.51
N PHE A 361 -13.99 -14.73 6.21
CA PHE A 361 -13.12 -15.85 6.56
C PHE A 361 -13.85 -16.96 7.31
N MET A 362 -14.67 -16.63 8.31
CA MET A 362 -15.46 -17.62 9.05
C MET A 362 -16.41 -18.37 8.12
N SER A 363 -17.11 -17.65 7.25
CA SER A 363 -18.01 -18.24 6.25
C SER A 363 -17.26 -19.17 5.29
N ASP A 364 -16.10 -18.74 4.79
CA ASP A 364 -15.28 -19.47 3.84
C ASP A 364 -14.65 -20.73 4.44
N VAL A 365 -14.15 -20.65 5.68
CA VAL A 365 -13.58 -21.81 6.39
C VAL A 365 -14.66 -22.86 6.67
N ASN A 366 -15.86 -22.46 7.08
CA ASN A 366 -16.94 -23.43 7.28
C ASN A 366 -17.45 -24.01 5.96
N LYS A 367 -17.47 -23.22 4.88
CA LYS A 367 -17.79 -23.71 3.54
C LYS A 367 -16.82 -24.81 3.08
N ILE A 368 -15.51 -24.62 3.27
CA ILE A 368 -14.50 -25.62 2.88
C ILE A 368 -14.57 -26.86 3.77
N ARG A 369 -14.81 -26.71 5.08
CA ARG A 369 -15.02 -27.84 6.00
C ARG A 369 -16.23 -28.67 5.58
N ARG A 370 -17.34 -28.04 5.23
CA ARG A 370 -18.55 -28.72 4.75
C ARG A 370 -18.28 -29.52 3.48
N ARG A 371 -17.60 -28.90 2.50
CA ARG A 371 -17.24 -29.58 1.25
C ARG A 371 -16.40 -30.83 1.51
N TYR A 372 -15.32 -30.70 2.29
CA TYR A 372 -14.45 -31.82 2.59
C TYR A 372 -15.11 -32.89 3.46
N ALA A 373 -16.02 -32.49 4.37
CA ALA A 373 -16.82 -33.45 5.14
C ALA A 373 -17.66 -34.34 4.23
N LYS A 374 -18.31 -33.77 3.22
CA LYS A 374 -19.10 -34.52 2.22
C LYS A 374 -18.23 -35.36 1.31
N GLU A 375 -17.18 -34.78 0.73
CA GLU A 375 -16.30 -35.43 -0.24
C GLU A 375 -15.59 -36.64 0.37
N TYR A 376 -15.09 -36.51 1.60
CA TYR A 376 -14.33 -37.56 2.29
C TYR A 376 -15.15 -38.30 3.36
N ARG A 377 -16.46 -38.06 3.40
CA ARG A 377 -17.39 -38.77 4.31
C ARG A 377 -16.93 -38.71 5.77
N VAL A 378 -16.66 -37.50 6.23
CA VAL A 378 -16.18 -37.22 7.59
C VAL A 378 -17.38 -37.09 8.52
N PRO A 379 -17.63 -38.07 9.41
CA PRO A 379 -18.89 -38.14 10.14
C PRO A 379 -19.00 -37.13 11.29
N SER A 380 -17.88 -36.55 11.73
CA SER A 380 -17.79 -35.70 12.93
C SER A 380 -17.08 -34.37 12.65
N MET A 381 -17.25 -33.79 11.46
CA MET A 381 -16.67 -32.49 11.12
C MET A 381 -17.55 -31.39 11.72
N HIS A 382 -17.03 -30.64 12.69
CA HIS A 382 -17.80 -29.57 13.34
C HIS A 382 -17.77 -28.26 12.55
N GLU A 383 -18.83 -27.49 12.61
CA GLU A 383 -18.78 -26.07 12.24
C GLU A 383 -17.88 -25.31 13.23
N LEU A 384 -16.99 -24.46 12.73
CA LEU A 384 -16.19 -23.58 13.59
C LEU A 384 -17.00 -22.35 13.98
N THR A 385 -17.07 -22.09 15.28
CA THR A 385 -17.73 -20.91 15.86
C THR A 385 -16.72 -19.99 16.54
N TRP A 386 -16.97 -18.68 16.53
CA TRP A 386 -16.08 -17.72 17.16
C TRP A 386 -16.09 -17.85 18.68
N ASN A 387 -14.92 -17.78 19.34
CA ASN A 387 -14.81 -17.90 20.79
C ASN A 387 -13.99 -16.75 21.41
N ASN A 388 -14.66 -15.86 22.13
CA ASN A 388 -14.02 -14.71 22.77
C ASN A 388 -12.99 -15.10 23.84
N LYS A 389 -13.18 -16.21 24.55
CA LYS A 389 -12.19 -16.70 25.54
C LYS A 389 -10.90 -17.14 24.85
N LEU A 390 -10.98 -17.73 23.66
CA LEU A 390 -9.78 -18.02 22.87
C LEU A 390 -9.12 -16.73 22.35
N ALA A 391 -9.90 -15.68 22.05
CA ALA A 391 -9.35 -14.38 21.66
C ALA A 391 -8.58 -13.73 22.82
N GLU A 392 -9.14 -13.79 24.03
CA GLU A 392 -8.48 -13.32 25.28
C GLU A 392 -7.19 -14.09 25.55
N VAL A 393 -7.15 -15.40 25.24
CA VAL A 393 -5.91 -16.20 25.34
C VAL A 393 -4.89 -15.79 24.29
N LEU A 394 -5.32 -15.48 23.06
CA LEU A 394 -4.42 -15.11 21.97
C LEU A 394 -3.79 -13.74 22.18
N GLU A 395 -4.53 -12.77 22.72
CA GLU A 395 -4.14 -11.36 22.81
C GLU A 395 -2.74 -11.15 23.43
N PRO A 396 -2.40 -11.70 24.61
CA PRO A 396 -1.11 -11.46 25.24
C PRO A 396 0.04 -12.32 24.68
N LEU A 397 -0.24 -13.31 23.82
CA LEU A 397 0.78 -14.23 23.34
C LEU A 397 1.56 -13.67 22.15
N ASP A 398 2.88 -13.78 22.22
CA ASP A 398 3.78 -13.66 21.06
C ASP A 398 3.94 -15.02 20.34
N MET A 399 4.71 -15.05 19.25
CA MET A 399 4.92 -16.29 18.48
C MET A 399 5.63 -17.38 19.29
N THR A 400 6.49 -17.01 20.23
CA THR A 400 7.18 -17.96 21.12
C THR A 400 6.20 -18.60 22.11
N GLY A 401 5.38 -17.78 22.76
CA GLY A 401 4.33 -18.21 23.68
C GLY A 401 3.28 -19.08 23.00
N LEU A 402 2.88 -18.73 21.76
CA LEU A 402 1.98 -19.54 20.94
C LEU A 402 2.50 -20.97 20.74
N ARG A 403 3.77 -21.10 20.33
CA ARG A 403 4.39 -22.42 20.09
C ARG A 403 4.56 -23.23 21.37
N ALA A 404 4.84 -22.57 22.49
CA ALA A 404 5.06 -23.22 23.78
C ALA A 404 3.76 -23.73 24.43
N GLN A 405 2.65 -23.04 24.22
CA GLN A 405 1.37 -23.34 24.86
C GLN A 405 0.41 -24.15 23.97
N SER A 406 0.67 -24.22 22.65
CA SER A 406 -0.14 -25.03 21.76
C SER A 406 -0.07 -26.53 22.11
N LYS A 407 -1.07 -27.28 21.63
CA LYS A 407 -1.21 -28.74 21.82
C LYS A 407 -1.69 -29.20 23.20
N LYS A 408 -2.08 -28.28 24.09
CA LYS A 408 -2.74 -28.62 25.36
C LYS A 408 -4.25 -28.64 25.19
N THR A 409 -4.85 -27.47 25.04
CA THR A 409 -6.31 -27.26 24.95
C THR A 409 -6.72 -26.53 23.66
N TRP A 410 -5.76 -26.28 22.78
CA TRP A 410 -5.96 -25.63 21.50
C TRP A 410 -4.74 -25.85 20.60
N ARG A 411 -4.95 -25.63 19.30
CA ARG A 411 -3.94 -25.56 18.25
C ARG A 411 -3.98 -24.16 17.65
N PHE A 412 -3.06 -23.86 16.75
CA PHE A 412 -3.11 -22.61 16.02
C PHE A 412 -2.82 -22.81 14.54
N GLY A 413 -3.53 -22.11 13.68
CA GLY A 413 -3.20 -21.89 12.28
C GLY A 413 -2.58 -20.51 12.09
N ALA A 414 -1.70 -20.38 11.10
CA ALA A 414 -1.11 -19.10 10.73
C ALA A 414 -1.46 -18.77 9.28
N LEU A 415 -1.88 -17.52 9.08
CA LEU A 415 -2.31 -16.95 7.82
C LEU A 415 -1.61 -15.62 7.61
N ASN A 416 -1.54 -15.20 6.36
CA ASN A 416 -1.01 -13.88 6.04
C ASN A 416 -2.15 -12.86 5.96
N THR A 417 -3.29 -13.22 5.37
CA THR A 417 -4.55 -12.47 5.34
C THR A 417 -5.73 -13.46 5.43
N TYR A 418 -6.91 -12.94 5.74
CA TYR A 418 -8.19 -13.66 5.66
C TYR A 418 -8.66 -13.87 4.21
N ASP A 419 -8.20 -13.01 3.30
CA ASP A 419 -8.55 -13.06 1.88
C ASP A 419 -8.04 -14.35 1.21
N ASN A 420 -8.83 -14.85 0.25
CA ASN A 420 -8.49 -16.00 -0.60
C ASN A 420 -8.10 -17.28 0.16
N ILE A 421 -8.57 -17.41 1.40
CA ILE A 421 -8.26 -18.54 2.27
C ILE A 421 -8.67 -19.88 1.65
N ILE A 422 -9.79 -19.94 0.94
CA ILE A 422 -10.27 -21.16 0.26
C ILE A 422 -9.19 -21.67 -0.70
N TYR A 423 -8.67 -20.81 -1.56
CA TYR A 423 -7.63 -21.17 -2.54
C TYR A 423 -6.36 -21.64 -1.85
N HIS A 424 -5.94 -20.95 -0.78
CA HIS A 424 -4.73 -21.31 -0.05
C HIS A 424 -4.86 -22.65 0.69
N ILE A 425 -6.01 -22.90 1.33
CA ILE A 425 -6.28 -24.20 1.95
C ILE A 425 -6.33 -25.30 0.88
N GLU A 426 -7.02 -25.07 -0.24
CA GLU A 426 -7.12 -26.04 -1.34
C GLU A 426 -5.75 -26.44 -1.88
N ALA A 427 -4.86 -25.47 -2.12
CA ALA A 427 -3.51 -25.74 -2.61
C ALA A 427 -2.72 -26.61 -1.60
N ASP A 428 -2.80 -26.29 -0.30
CA ASP A 428 -2.12 -27.04 0.75
C ASP A 428 -2.71 -28.46 0.89
N VAL A 429 -4.04 -28.59 0.76
CA VAL A 429 -4.74 -29.87 0.77
C VAL A 429 -4.35 -30.74 -0.42
N SER A 430 -4.40 -30.22 -1.65
CA SER A 430 -4.02 -30.95 -2.85
C SER A 430 -2.58 -31.46 -2.73
N SER A 431 -1.65 -30.60 -2.34
CA SER A 431 -0.25 -30.98 -2.14
C SER A 431 -0.12 -32.07 -1.08
N PHE A 432 -0.78 -31.92 0.06
CA PHE A 432 -0.73 -32.90 1.14
C PHE A 432 -1.37 -34.24 0.72
N PHE A 433 -2.46 -34.22 -0.04
CA PHE A 433 -3.21 -35.43 -0.43
C PHE A 433 -2.51 -36.24 -1.52
N GLU A 434 -1.80 -35.58 -2.44
CA GLU A 434 -0.96 -36.22 -3.47
C GLU A 434 0.26 -36.95 -2.89
N MET A 435 0.69 -36.63 -1.66
CA MET A 435 1.79 -37.33 -1.01
C MET A 435 1.47 -38.80 -0.75
N ASN A 436 2.46 -39.66 -0.95
CA ASN A 436 2.36 -41.06 -0.53
C ASN A 436 2.32 -41.18 1.00
N ARG A 437 1.93 -42.37 1.50
CA ARG A 437 1.73 -42.62 2.94
C ARG A 437 2.97 -42.31 3.79
N THR A 438 4.17 -42.62 3.31
CA THR A 438 5.43 -42.37 4.03
C THR A 438 5.74 -40.88 4.09
N ALA A 439 5.57 -40.18 2.96
CA ALA A 439 5.75 -38.74 2.88
C ALA A 439 4.75 -37.98 3.77
N LYS A 440 3.47 -38.39 3.80
CA LYS A 440 2.45 -37.84 4.72
C LYS A 440 2.86 -37.98 6.18
N LYS A 441 3.30 -39.18 6.59
CA LYS A 441 3.77 -39.43 7.97
C LYS A 441 4.97 -38.57 8.33
N LEU A 442 5.94 -38.44 7.42
CA LEU A 442 7.12 -37.60 7.63
C LEU A 442 6.75 -36.12 7.72
N HIS A 443 5.85 -35.65 6.85
CA HIS A 443 5.36 -34.28 6.83
C HIS A 443 4.65 -33.92 8.14
N ILE A 444 3.71 -34.76 8.62
CA ILE A 444 3.05 -34.58 9.92
C ILE A 444 4.08 -34.57 11.05
N LYS A 445 5.06 -35.48 11.05
CA LYS A 445 6.08 -35.54 12.11
C LYS A 445 6.93 -34.27 12.15
N ASN A 446 7.37 -33.80 10.99
CA ASN A 446 8.20 -32.60 10.88
C ASN A 446 7.43 -31.35 11.35
N LEU A 447 6.21 -31.16 10.85
CA LEU A 447 5.38 -30.02 11.24
C LEU A 447 4.91 -30.08 12.69
N SER A 448 4.77 -31.28 13.27
CA SER A 448 4.41 -31.43 14.68
C SER A 448 5.48 -30.81 15.57
N GLY A 449 6.74 -30.76 15.12
CA GLY A 449 7.82 -30.02 15.80
C GLY A 449 7.58 -28.51 15.88
N HIS A 450 6.88 -27.92 14.91
CA HIS A 450 6.61 -26.47 14.84
C HIS A 450 5.38 -25.99 15.61
N GLY A 451 4.60 -26.91 16.20
CA GLY A 451 3.42 -26.52 16.98
C GLY A 451 2.12 -26.39 16.19
N THR A 452 2.18 -26.45 14.85
CA THR A 452 1.08 -26.18 13.93
C THR A 452 1.22 -26.99 12.62
N MET A 453 0.10 -27.28 11.97
CA MET A 453 -0.01 -27.78 10.59
C MET A 453 -0.41 -26.66 9.61
N TYR A 454 -0.15 -25.41 9.99
CA TYR A 454 -0.50 -24.21 9.22
C TYR A 454 -1.97 -24.19 8.81
N ARG A 455 -2.28 -24.17 7.51
CA ARG A 455 -3.66 -24.04 7.01
C ARG A 455 -4.45 -25.34 7.09
N LEU A 456 -3.79 -26.49 7.26
CA LEU A 456 -4.50 -27.76 7.45
C LEU A 456 -5.20 -27.83 8.81
N GLU A 457 -4.83 -26.98 9.77
CA GLU A 457 -5.48 -26.89 11.07
C GLU A 457 -6.98 -26.52 10.94
N PHE A 458 -7.34 -25.72 9.94
CA PHE A 458 -8.72 -25.32 9.67
C PHE A 458 -9.62 -26.49 9.23
N LEU A 459 -9.03 -27.63 8.86
CA LEU A 459 -9.75 -28.85 8.45
C LEU A 459 -9.73 -29.95 9.52
N ASN A 460 -9.22 -29.66 10.72
CA ASN A 460 -9.23 -30.62 11.81
C ASN A 460 -10.68 -30.81 12.31
N PRO A 461 -11.27 -32.02 12.18
CA PRO A 461 -12.67 -32.27 12.55
C PRO A 461 -12.95 -32.17 14.05
N LEU A 462 -11.91 -32.28 14.89
CA LEU A 462 -12.04 -32.18 16.34
C LEU A 462 -12.16 -30.73 16.83
N GLN A 463 -11.82 -29.76 16.00
CA GLN A 463 -11.92 -28.34 16.35
C GLN A 463 -13.36 -27.85 16.12
N LYS A 464 -13.87 -27.10 17.09
CA LYS A 464 -15.25 -26.57 17.14
C LYS A 464 -15.29 -25.05 17.28
N THR A 465 -14.23 -24.48 17.83
CA THR A 465 -14.14 -23.06 18.12
C THR A 465 -12.87 -22.47 17.55
N ILE A 466 -12.93 -21.20 17.17
CA ILE A 466 -11.81 -20.47 16.59
C ILE A 466 -11.79 -19.03 17.12
N ALA A 467 -10.59 -18.48 17.28
CA ALA A 467 -10.39 -17.06 17.50
C ALA A 467 -9.10 -16.62 16.81
N CYS A 468 -9.14 -15.48 16.14
CA CYS A 468 -8.02 -14.98 15.35
C CYS A 468 -7.60 -13.58 15.79
N GLY A 469 -6.33 -13.26 15.58
CA GLY A 469 -5.73 -11.99 15.96
C GLY A 469 -4.46 -11.74 15.15
N ARG A 470 -4.10 -10.46 14.98
CA ARG A 470 -2.89 -10.06 14.29
C ARG A 470 -1.69 -10.21 15.23
N LYS A 471 -0.57 -10.75 14.72
CA LYS A 471 0.70 -10.89 15.44
C LYS A 471 1.85 -10.42 14.57
N GLU A 472 2.75 -9.65 15.15
CA GLU A 472 3.97 -9.20 14.47
C GLU A 472 5.12 -10.17 14.81
N ASP A 473 5.86 -10.61 13.79
CA ASP A 473 7.05 -11.46 13.92
C ASP A 473 8.06 -11.00 12.86
N ASP A 474 9.27 -10.61 13.27
CA ASP A 474 10.33 -10.07 12.39
C ASP A 474 9.85 -8.98 11.41
N GLY A 475 8.97 -8.09 11.85
CA GLY A 475 8.43 -6.99 11.04
C GLY A 475 7.36 -7.41 10.02
N VAL A 476 6.92 -8.67 10.06
CA VAL A 476 5.80 -9.20 9.26
C VAL A 476 4.59 -9.40 10.17
N THR A 477 3.44 -8.89 9.74
CA THR A 477 2.18 -9.15 10.45
C THR A 477 1.51 -10.39 9.88
N TYR A 478 1.21 -11.35 10.75
CA TYR A 478 0.44 -12.56 10.48
C TYR A 478 -0.93 -12.49 11.13
N VAL A 479 -1.90 -13.16 10.53
CA VAL A 479 -3.17 -13.50 11.16
C VAL A 479 -3.01 -14.88 11.79
N ILE A 480 -2.97 -14.94 13.12
CA ILE A 480 -2.92 -16.18 13.88
C ILE A 480 -4.32 -16.53 14.35
N CYS A 481 -4.72 -17.78 14.16
CA CYS A 481 -6.00 -18.29 14.63
C CYS A 481 -5.79 -19.45 15.61
N LEU A 482 -6.25 -19.32 16.85
CA LEU A 482 -6.37 -20.44 17.78
C LEU A 482 -7.60 -21.27 17.46
N LEU A 483 -7.47 -22.59 17.50
CA LEU A 483 -8.55 -23.55 17.30
C LEU A 483 -8.65 -24.45 18.53
N GLY A 484 -9.85 -24.57 19.09
CA GLY A 484 -10.13 -25.43 20.25
C GLY A 484 -11.34 -26.34 20.03
N PRO A 485 -11.55 -27.35 20.90
CA PRO A 485 -10.91 -27.50 22.22
C PRO A 485 -9.72 -28.48 22.26
N GLU A 486 -9.38 -29.13 21.15
CA GLU A 486 -8.43 -30.24 21.16
C GLU A 486 -7.01 -29.77 20.87
N GLY A 487 -6.04 -30.21 21.68
CA GLY A 487 -4.62 -29.99 21.42
C GLY A 487 -4.05 -30.87 20.30
N ASN A 488 -4.73 -31.96 19.96
CA ASN A 488 -4.23 -32.96 19.00
C ASN A 488 -4.57 -32.59 17.55
N PHE A 489 -3.60 -32.79 16.65
CA PHE A 489 -3.86 -32.69 15.22
C PHE A 489 -4.46 -34.01 14.73
N THR A 490 -5.52 -33.91 13.96
CA THR A 490 -6.01 -35.01 13.12
C THR A 490 -6.52 -34.46 11.80
N ILE A 491 -6.46 -35.30 10.78
CA ILE A 491 -7.05 -35.04 9.47
C ILE A 491 -7.78 -36.31 9.04
N PHE A 492 -8.87 -36.15 8.31
CA PHE A 492 -9.71 -37.25 7.89
C PHE A 492 -9.01 -38.19 6.89
N ASP A 493 -9.53 -39.41 6.78
CA ASP A 493 -9.01 -40.41 5.86
C ASP A 493 -9.27 -40.02 4.40
N THR A 494 -8.20 -39.97 3.60
CA THR A 494 -8.25 -39.61 2.19
C THR A 494 -8.30 -40.83 1.26
N THR A 495 -8.40 -42.05 1.79
CA THR A 495 -8.44 -43.28 0.99
C THR A 495 -9.82 -43.57 0.39
N PHE A 496 -10.84 -42.76 0.71
CA PHE A 496 -12.24 -42.95 0.33
C PHE A 496 -12.85 -44.28 0.81
N GLN A 497 -12.26 -44.90 1.83
CA GLN A 497 -12.74 -46.16 2.41
C GLN A 497 -13.83 -45.97 3.47
N SER A 498 -14.13 -44.74 3.88
CA SER A 498 -15.20 -44.46 4.84
C SER A 498 -16.58 -44.76 4.25
N HIS A 499 -17.36 -45.54 4.99
CA HIS A 499 -18.78 -45.79 4.71
C HIS A 499 -19.72 -44.95 5.56
N ALA A 500 -19.18 -44.11 6.46
CA ALA A 500 -20.01 -43.25 7.30
C ALA A 500 -20.61 -42.10 6.47
N ALA A 501 -21.80 -41.61 6.82
CA ALA A 501 -22.31 -40.37 6.25
C ALA A 501 -21.65 -39.17 6.93
N ALA A 502 -21.44 -38.07 6.20
CA ALA A 502 -21.04 -36.81 6.81
C ALA A 502 -22.08 -36.39 7.86
N GLY A 503 -21.64 -35.83 8.99
CA GLY A 503 -22.53 -35.46 10.10
C GLY A 503 -23.16 -36.62 10.90
N SER A 504 -22.90 -37.89 10.55
CA SER A 504 -23.53 -39.03 11.24
C SER A 504 -23.02 -39.30 12.67
N LYS A 505 -21.94 -38.65 13.09
CA LYS A 505 -21.33 -38.81 14.42
C LYS A 505 -21.05 -37.45 15.05
N CYS A 506 -22.04 -36.58 15.07
CA CYS A 506 -21.96 -35.32 15.81
C CYS A 506 -21.90 -35.58 17.31
N ASP A 507 -21.12 -34.74 18.00
CA ASP A 507 -21.00 -34.79 19.45
C ASP A 507 -22.33 -34.39 20.11
N GLU A 508 -22.51 -34.73 21.39
CA GLU A 508 -23.70 -34.37 22.15
C GLU A 508 -23.93 -32.84 22.13
N GLY A 509 -25.16 -32.43 21.84
CA GLY A 509 -25.55 -31.02 21.68
C GLY A 509 -25.33 -30.45 20.26
N TYR A 510 -24.75 -31.23 19.35
CA TYR A 510 -24.61 -30.87 17.94
C TYR A 510 -25.55 -31.71 17.07
N HIS A 511 -25.92 -31.16 15.92
CA HIS A 511 -26.76 -31.84 14.94
C HIS A 511 -26.16 -31.68 13.55
N ASP A 512 -26.51 -32.61 12.65
CA ASP A 512 -26.09 -32.55 11.25
C ASP A 512 -26.81 -31.41 10.52
N GLU A 513 -26.03 -30.46 10.04
CA GLU A 513 -26.43 -29.36 9.18
C GLU A 513 -25.66 -29.46 7.85
N ASP A 514 -26.24 -30.24 6.93
CA ASP A 514 -25.72 -30.44 5.58
C ASP A 514 -24.27 -30.97 5.59
N GLY A 515 -24.00 -31.99 6.42
CA GLY A 515 -22.71 -32.67 6.55
C GLY A 515 -21.73 -32.03 7.54
N LEU A 516 -22.12 -30.94 8.22
CA LEU A 516 -21.37 -30.36 9.35
C LEU A 516 -22.13 -30.52 10.65
N CYS A 517 -21.41 -30.79 11.73
CA CYS A 517 -21.95 -30.80 13.08
C CYS A 517 -22.03 -29.37 13.62
N SER A 518 -23.23 -28.82 13.67
CA SER A 518 -23.51 -27.44 14.11
C SER A 518 -24.22 -27.44 15.47
N LEU A 519 -23.99 -26.39 16.25
CA LEU A 519 -24.81 -26.14 17.45
C LEU A 519 -26.21 -25.76 17.00
N GLN A 520 -27.23 -26.33 17.64
CA GLN A 520 -28.59 -25.88 17.40
C GLN A 520 -28.72 -24.47 17.94
N ILE A 521 -28.83 -23.48 17.05
CA ILE A 521 -29.27 -22.15 17.45
C ILE A 521 -30.69 -22.39 18.00
N PRO A 522 -30.96 -22.12 19.28
CA PRO A 522 -32.33 -22.21 19.78
C PRO A 522 -33.17 -21.32 18.88
N THR A 523 -34.13 -21.91 18.17
CA THR A 523 -35.06 -21.19 17.31
C THR A 523 -35.60 -20.05 18.14
N GLN A 524 -35.22 -18.82 17.78
CA GLN A 524 -35.56 -17.65 18.55
C GLN A 524 -37.08 -17.65 18.77
N VAL A 525 -37.48 -17.68 20.05
CA VAL A 525 -38.58 -16.84 20.54
C VAL A 525 -38.52 -15.54 19.74
N PRO A 526 -39.63 -15.11 19.10
CA PRO A 526 -39.61 -14.15 18.00
C PRO A 526 -38.68 -12.97 18.30
N ILE A 527 -37.83 -12.63 17.32
CA ILE A 527 -36.93 -11.48 17.32
C ILE A 527 -37.64 -10.33 18.02
N ILE A 528 -37.21 -10.05 19.24
CA ILE A 528 -37.52 -8.79 19.90
C ILE A 528 -36.81 -7.74 19.05
N ASP A 529 -37.58 -7.06 18.23
CA ASP A 529 -37.14 -5.90 17.46
C ASP A 529 -36.76 -4.82 18.48
N TYR A 530 -35.46 -4.71 18.79
CA TYR A 530 -34.93 -3.69 19.69
C TYR A 530 -35.27 -2.26 19.22
N ARG A 531 -35.57 -2.08 17.92
CA ARG A 531 -36.06 -0.82 17.36
C ARG A 531 -37.53 -0.56 17.76
N LYS A 532 -38.33 -1.62 17.91
CA LYS A 532 -39.70 -1.56 18.39
C LYS A 532 -39.75 -1.30 19.89
N MET A 533 -38.90 -1.94 20.70
CA MET A 533 -38.78 -1.65 22.13
C MET A 533 -38.30 -0.20 22.37
N ALA A 534 -37.28 0.27 21.65
CA ALA A 534 -36.80 1.65 21.79
C ALA A 534 -37.84 2.69 21.35
N ASN A 535 -38.72 2.36 20.40
CA ASN A 535 -39.83 3.21 20.00
C ASN A 535 -41.00 3.16 20.99
N GLU A 536 -41.27 2.00 21.61
CA GLU A 536 -42.29 1.83 22.65
C GLU A 536 -41.88 2.55 23.94
N GLU A 537 -40.62 2.44 24.36
CA GLU A 537 -40.03 3.11 25.53
C GLU A 537 -39.95 4.65 25.32
N LYS A 538 -39.65 5.09 24.08
CA LYS A 538 -39.69 6.51 23.71
C LYS A 538 -41.12 7.06 23.66
N ASN A 539 -42.10 6.24 23.26
CA ASN A 539 -43.51 6.62 23.27
C ASN A 539 -44.07 6.68 24.70
N GLU A 540 -43.70 5.74 25.58
CA GLU A 540 -44.08 5.74 27.00
C GLU A 540 -43.50 6.96 27.75
N ALA A 541 -42.26 7.37 27.45
CA ALA A 541 -41.66 8.59 28.01
C ALA A 541 -42.37 9.90 27.58
N THR A 542 -43.11 9.89 26.47
CA THR A 542 -43.92 11.03 26.01
C THR A 542 -45.35 11.05 26.54
N THR A 543 -45.86 9.96 27.09
CA THR A 543 -47.27 9.87 27.53
C THR A 543 -47.42 9.24 28.91
N GLY A 544 -46.93 9.88 29.98
CA GLY A 544 -47.51 9.64 31.31
C GLY A 544 -46.69 10.02 32.55
N LYS A 545 -47.06 11.16 33.15
CA LYS A 545 -47.02 11.58 34.58
C LYS A 545 -45.69 11.50 35.40
N PRO A 546 -45.41 12.52 36.24
CA PRO A 546 -44.16 12.59 37.00
C PRO A 546 -44.18 11.67 38.23
N GLU A 547 -43.09 10.91 38.42
CA GLU A 547 -42.79 10.18 39.65
C GLU A 547 -42.31 11.14 40.76
N PRO A 548 -42.60 10.85 42.05
CA PRO A 548 -42.33 11.76 43.15
C PRO A 548 -40.87 11.73 43.62
N GLU A 549 -40.42 12.87 44.14
CA GLU A 549 -39.06 13.11 44.66
C GLU A 549 -38.67 12.10 45.76
N PRO A 550 -37.42 11.58 45.74
CA PRO A 550 -36.89 10.82 46.87
C PRO A 550 -36.43 11.77 47.99
N LEU A 551 -36.92 11.49 49.20
CA LEU A 551 -36.49 12.05 50.48
C LEU A 551 -34.99 11.77 50.71
N PHE A 552 -34.26 12.85 51.00
CA PHE A 552 -32.89 12.81 51.50
C PHE A 552 -32.87 12.34 52.97
N GLU A 553 -32.09 11.29 53.26
CA GLU A 553 -31.48 11.09 54.58
C GLU A 553 -29.97 10.93 54.46
N ASN A 554 -29.28 11.77 55.24
CA ASN A 554 -27.83 11.92 55.33
C ASN A 554 -27.20 10.79 56.15
N HIS A 555 -26.13 10.18 55.62
CA HIS A 555 -25.02 9.70 56.44
C HIS A 555 -23.69 10.18 55.85
N GLY A 556 -22.92 10.88 56.68
CA GLY A 556 -21.70 11.58 56.30
C GLY A 556 -20.44 10.71 56.26
N ASN A 557 -19.56 11.12 55.33
CA ASN A 557 -18.09 11.12 55.34
C ASN A 557 -17.31 10.07 56.14
N GLU A 558 -16.60 9.21 55.41
CA GLU A 558 -15.16 8.95 55.65
C GLU A 558 -14.41 8.87 54.32
N ILE A 559 -13.78 9.97 53.91
CA ILE A 559 -12.79 9.96 52.83
C ILE A 559 -11.45 9.63 53.49
N SER A 560 -10.87 8.49 53.12
CA SER A 560 -9.58 8.02 53.60
C SER A 560 -8.46 9.01 53.27
N LEU A 561 -7.75 9.46 54.32
CA LEU A 561 -6.54 10.29 54.27
C LEU A 561 -5.43 9.72 53.36
N SER A 562 -5.50 8.43 52.98
CA SER A 562 -4.50 7.81 52.10
C SER A 562 -4.55 8.34 50.67
N HIS A 563 -5.71 8.81 50.20
CA HIS A 563 -5.88 9.28 48.82
C HIS A 563 -5.32 10.69 48.60
N LEU A 564 -5.29 11.54 49.63
CA LEU A 564 -4.70 12.87 49.54
C LEU A 564 -3.16 12.81 49.53
N PHE A 565 -2.55 11.82 50.19
CA PHE A 565 -1.10 11.69 50.29
C PHE A 565 -0.45 11.18 48.99
N ILE A 566 -1.15 10.29 48.27
CA ILE A 566 -0.69 9.76 46.97
C ILE A 566 -0.72 10.84 45.89
N PHE A 567 -1.73 11.72 45.90
CA PHE A 567 -1.84 12.82 44.94
C PHE A 567 -0.75 13.90 45.13
N LEU A 568 -0.29 14.13 46.37
CA LEU A 568 0.78 15.09 46.65
C LEU A 568 2.17 14.55 46.29
N LEU A 569 2.42 13.25 46.45
CA LEU A 569 3.67 12.61 46.04
C LEU A 569 3.83 12.52 44.51
N ALA A 570 2.74 12.29 43.77
CA ALA A 570 2.77 12.24 42.30
C ALA A 570 3.15 13.58 41.65
N LYS A 571 2.85 14.72 42.30
CA LYS A 571 3.24 16.05 41.82
C LYS A 571 4.71 16.41 42.10
N LEU A 572 5.38 15.71 43.03
CA LEU A 572 6.78 16.00 43.39
C LEU A 572 7.79 15.29 42.48
N PHE A 573 7.40 14.18 41.82
CA PHE A 573 8.29 13.39 40.96
C PHE A 573 8.25 13.76 39.46
N LEU A 574 7.35 14.64 39.04
CA LEU A 574 7.23 15.09 37.65
C LEU A 574 7.90 16.45 37.37
N ASN A 575 8.74 16.94 38.29
CA ASN A 575 9.45 18.21 38.13
C ASN A 575 10.90 18.13 38.67
N ILE A 576 11.66 17.13 38.20
CA ILE A 576 13.13 17.08 38.22
C ILE A 576 13.63 16.63 36.86
#